data_AF-I3SCJ3-F1
#
_entry.id   AF-I3SCJ3-F1
#
_cell.length_a   1.000
_cell.length_b   1.000
_cell.length_c   1.000
_cell.angle_alpha   90.00
_cell.angle_beta   90.00
_cell.angle_gamma   90.00
#
_symmetry.space_group_name_H-M   'P 1'
#
loop_
_entity.id
_entity.type
_entity.pdbx_description
1 polymer ?
#
loop_
_entity_poly.entity_id
_entity_poly.type
_entity_poly.pdbx_seq_one_letter_code
_entity_poly.pdbx_strand_id
1 'polypeptide(L)'
;MSIAKPFRKWISCVILDLDGTLLNTDGVVGNVLKFSLGKYGKEWDGREVLKIVGKTPFEAAAAVVEDYGLPCSTTEFISEISPLFSDQWCNIKALPGANRLIKHLKSHGAPMALASNSPRENIEAKISFHDG
;
A
#
# COMPACT_ATOMS: atom_id res chain seq x y z
N MET A 1 -49.60 16.06 -6.07
CA MET A 1 -48.38 15.37 -6.54
C MET A 1 -47.19 16.01 -5.85
N SER A 2 -46.49 15.27 -4.98
CA SER A 2 -45.29 15.77 -4.30
C SER A 2 -44.10 15.59 -5.22
N ILE A 3 -43.50 16.70 -5.65
CA ILE A 3 -42.24 16.68 -6.42
C ILE A 3 -41.16 16.29 -5.43
N ALA A 4 -40.68 15.04 -5.53
CA ALA A 4 -39.55 14.58 -4.74
C ALA A 4 -38.37 15.54 -4.96
N LYS A 5 -37.89 16.18 -3.88
CA LYS A 5 -36.69 17.00 -3.93
C LYS A 5 -35.54 16.11 -4.44
N PRO A 6 -34.76 16.55 -5.45
CA PRO A 6 -33.60 15.79 -5.87
C PRO A 6 -32.65 15.68 -4.69
N PHE A 7 -32.26 14.45 -4.34
CA PHE A 7 -31.19 14.22 -3.38
C PHE A 7 -30.00 15.10 -3.79
N ARG A 8 -29.58 16.02 -2.91
CA ARG A 8 -28.30 16.72 -3.11
C ARG A 8 -27.24 15.64 -3.31
N LYS A 9 -26.27 15.84 -4.21
CA LYS A 9 -25.08 14.99 -4.24
C LYS A 9 -24.35 15.19 -2.91
N TRP A 10 -24.36 14.20 -2.02
CA TRP A 10 -23.70 14.31 -0.70
C TRP A 10 -22.19 14.09 -0.80
N ILE A 11 -21.71 13.49 -1.89
CA ILE A 11 -20.28 13.22 -2.13
C ILE A 11 -19.90 13.84 -3.48
N SER A 12 -18.84 14.65 -3.47
CA SER A 12 -18.38 15.42 -4.64
C SER A 12 -17.09 14.89 -5.27
N CYS A 13 -16.31 14.09 -4.53
CA CYS A 13 -15.04 13.51 -4.98
C CYS A 13 -14.73 12.23 -4.20
N VAL A 14 -13.75 11.46 -4.69
CA VAL A 14 -13.25 10.24 -4.06
C VAL A 14 -11.74 10.37 -3.86
N ILE A 15 -11.26 10.09 -2.65
CA ILE A 15 -9.82 9.94 -2.37
C ILE A 15 -9.59 8.46 -2.11
N LEU A 16 -8.71 7.85 -2.90
CA LEU A 16 -8.39 6.44 -2.82
C LEU A 16 -7.01 6.28 -2.19
N ASP A 17 -6.92 5.40 -1.21
CA ASP A 17 -5.64 4.88 -0.77
C ASP A 17 -5.06 3.91 -1.83
N LEU A 18 -3.75 3.66 -1.82
CA LEU A 18 -3.08 2.79 -2.78
C LEU A 18 -2.86 1.37 -2.23
N ASP A 19 -2.04 1.27 -1.17
CA ASP A 19 -1.43 0.05 -0.68
C ASP A 19 -2.40 -0.68 0.26
N GLY A 20 -2.88 -1.86 -0.13
CA GLY A 20 -3.93 -2.59 0.61
C GLY A 20 -5.36 -2.15 0.25
N THR A 21 -5.53 -1.09 -0.53
CA THR A 21 -6.84 -0.62 -1.03
C THR A 21 -7.03 -0.88 -2.52
N LEU A 22 -6.12 -0.40 -3.37
CA LEU A 22 -6.15 -0.62 -4.82
C LEU A 22 -5.20 -1.74 -5.24
N LEU A 23 -4.07 -1.89 -4.55
CA LEU A 23 -3.03 -2.86 -4.85
C LEU A 23 -2.83 -3.84 -3.69
N ASN A 24 -2.62 -5.11 -4.02
CA ASN A 24 -2.30 -6.15 -3.05
C ASN A 24 -0.80 -6.12 -2.73
N THR A 25 -0.42 -5.22 -1.84
CA THR A 25 0.97 -5.04 -1.39
C THR A 25 1.36 -5.93 -0.22
N ASP A 26 0.38 -6.40 0.57
CA ASP A 26 0.62 -7.20 1.78
C ASP A 26 1.39 -8.50 1.49
N GLY A 27 1.09 -9.15 0.35
CA GLY A 27 1.80 -10.34 -0.07
C GLY A 27 3.29 -10.09 -0.32
N VAL A 28 3.64 -8.96 -0.93
CA VAL A 28 5.04 -8.58 -1.18
C VAL A 28 5.74 -8.20 0.11
N VAL A 29 5.09 -7.41 0.97
CA VAL A 29 5.60 -7.05 2.30
C VAL A 29 5.92 -8.28 3.14
N GLY A 30 5.00 -9.24 3.21
CA GLY A 30 5.23 -10.48 3.95
C GLY A 30 6.43 -11.27 3.42
N ASN A 31 6.60 -11.36 2.10
CA ASN A 31 7.72 -12.09 1.49
C ASN A 31 9.07 -11.41 1.75
N VAL A 32 9.15 -10.09 1.59
CA VAL A 32 10.38 -9.32 1.85
C VAL A 32 10.75 -9.40 3.32
N LEU A 33 9.79 -9.17 4.23
CA LEU A 33 10.05 -9.25 5.67
C LEU A 33 10.46 -10.65 6.11
N LYS A 34 9.83 -11.71 5.58
CA LYS A 34 10.22 -13.10 5.86
C LYS A 34 11.67 -13.36 5.46
N PHE A 35 12.08 -12.91 4.29
CA PHE A 35 13.45 -13.06 3.82
C PHE A 35 14.45 -12.27 4.67
N SER A 36 14.16 -10.99 4.93
CA SER A 36 15.06 -10.11 5.68
C SER A 36 15.20 -10.52 7.15
N LEU A 37 14.10 -10.86 7.82
CA LEU A 37 14.12 -11.36 9.20
C LEU A 37 14.87 -12.69 9.33
N GLY A 38 14.79 -13.55 8.31
CA GLY A 38 15.52 -14.81 8.28
C GLY A 38 17.03 -14.65 8.43
N LYS A 39 17.62 -13.53 7.95
CA LYS A 39 19.05 -13.22 8.12
C LYS A 39 19.45 -12.99 9.58
N TYR A 40 18.49 -12.60 10.41
CA TYR A 40 18.67 -12.37 11.84
C TYR A 40 18.21 -13.57 12.70
N GLY A 41 17.89 -14.71 12.08
CA GLY A 41 17.32 -15.87 12.78
C GLY A 41 15.91 -15.62 13.33
N LYS A 42 15.17 -14.66 12.75
CA LYS A 42 13.79 -14.31 13.10
C LYS A 42 12.85 -14.79 12.00
N GLU A 43 11.59 -15.03 12.36
CA GLU A 43 10.56 -15.43 11.40
C GLU A 43 9.45 -14.37 11.36
N TRP A 44 9.09 -13.93 10.15
CA TRP A 44 7.89 -13.11 9.96
C TRP A 44 6.65 -13.97 10.19
N ASP A 45 5.91 -13.67 11.24
CA ASP A 45 4.70 -14.41 11.64
C ASP A 45 3.40 -13.61 11.42
N GLY A 46 3.50 -12.37 10.93
CA GLY A 46 2.38 -11.51 10.63
C GLY A 46 1.61 -10.96 11.84
N ARG A 47 2.02 -11.26 13.08
CA ARG A 47 1.33 -10.78 14.30
C ARG A 47 1.35 -9.25 14.39
N GLU A 48 2.39 -8.64 13.83
CA GLU A 48 2.61 -7.19 13.88
C GLU A 48 2.16 -6.46 12.60
N VAL A 49 1.39 -7.11 11.71
CA VAL A 49 0.86 -6.48 10.49
C VAL A 49 0.10 -5.18 10.82
N LEU A 50 -0.74 -5.20 11.86
CA LEU A 50 -1.51 -4.01 12.26
C LEU A 50 -0.64 -2.86 12.75
N LYS A 51 0.60 -3.12 13.21
CA LYS A 51 1.53 -2.08 13.61
C LYS A 51 2.25 -1.43 12.44
N ILE A 52 2.30 -2.05 11.27
CA ILE A 52 2.99 -1.51 10.09
C ILE A 52 2.02 -0.93 9.05
N VAL A 53 0.77 -1.37 9.04
CA VAL A 53 -0.27 -0.87 8.12
C VAL A 53 -0.47 0.63 8.31
N GLY A 54 -0.51 1.37 7.21
CA GLY A 54 -0.76 2.80 7.20
C GLY A 54 0.42 3.67 7.64
N LYS A 55 1.58 3.09 7.98
CA LYS A 55 2.81 3.84 8.29
C LYS A 55 3.59 4.19 7.03
N THR A 56 4.44 5.22 7.12
CA THR A 56 5.48 5.43 6.11
C THR A 56 6.48 4.27 6.10
N PRO A 57 7.22 4.02 5.00
CA PRO A 57 8.22 2.95 4.96
C PRO A 57 9.25 3.01 6.10
N PHE A 58 9.65 4.22 6.51
CA PHE A 58 10.59 4.40 7.62
C PHE A 58 9.99 4.06 8.98
N GLU A 59 8.77 4.50 9.26
CA GLU A 59 8.07 4.18 10.50
C GLU A 59 7.74 2.68 10.59
N ALA A 60 7.40 2.04 9.46
CA ALA A 60 7.19 0.60 9.39
C ALA A 60 8.50 -0.17 9.64
N ALA A 61 9.60 0.25 9.02
CA ALA A 61 10.93 -0.33 9.26
C ALA A 61 11.36 -0.18 10.73
N ALA A 62 11.11 0.99 11.34
CA ALA A 62 11.42 1.23 12.74
C ALA A 62 10.65 0.28 13.67
N ALA A 63 9.35 0.09 13.41
CA ALA A 63 8.52 -0.84 14.17
C ALA A 63 9.04 -2.29 14.05
N VAL A 64 9.44 -2.73 12.85
CA VAL A 64 10.01 -4.08 12.66
C VAL A 64 11.33 -4.25 13.40
N VAL A 65 12.24 -3.26 13.32
CA VAL A 65 13.52 -3.30 14.05
C VAL A 65 13.30 -3.41 15.56
N GLU A 66 12.38 -2.61 16.11
CA GLU A 66 12.03 -2.61 17.52
C GLU A 66 11.36 -3.93 17.95
N ASP A 67 10.28 -4.35 17.26
CA ASP A 67 9.47 -5.51 17.63
C ASP A 67 10.27 -6.82 17.56
N TYR A 68 11.17 -6.96 16.58
CA TYR A 68 11.98 -8.16 16.43
C TYR A 68 13.34 -8.09 17.14
N GLY A 69 13.66 -6.94 17.75
CA GLY A 69 14.93 -6.69 18.44
C GLY A 69 16.13 -6.88 17.52
N LEU A 70 16.08 -6.30 16.32
CA LEU A 70 17.12 -6.48 15.32
C LEU A 70 18.41 -5.74 15.72
N PRO A 71 19.60 -6.33 15.54
CA PRO A 71 20.88 -5.71 15.87
C PRO A 71 21.35 -4.75 14.76
N CYS A 72 20.46 -3.90 14.27
CA CYS A 72 20.75 -2.88 13.26
C CYS A 72 19.90 -1.63 13.51
N SER A 73 20.30 -0.51 12.91
CA SER A 73 19.50 0.71 12.90
C SER A 73 18.35 0.62 11.88
N THR A 74 17.30 1.42 12.08
CA THR A 74 16.22 1.58 11.10
C THR A 74 16.73 1.97 9.72
N THR A 75 17.75 2.82 9.66
CA THR A 75 18.37 3.28 8.41
C THR A 75 19.11 2.18 7.67
N GLU A 76 19.79 1.28 8.38
CA GLU A 76 20.43 0.12 7.77
C GLU A 76 19.38 -0.87 7.27
N PHE A 77 18.36 -1.15 8.10
CA PHE A 77 17.31 -2.08 7.73
C PHE A 77 16.50 -1.60 6.52
N ILE A 78 16.10 -0.33 6.47
CA ILE A 78 15.37 0.20 5.31
C ILE A 78 16.21 0.17 4.03
N SER A 79 17.52 0.47 4.14
CA SER A 79 18.45 0.42 3.01
C SER A 79 18.61 -1.01 2.48
N GLU A 80 18.55 -2.00 3.37
CA GLU A 80 18.61 -3.42 3.01
C GLU A 80 17.34 -3.91 2.29
N ILE A 81 16.16 -3.52 2.79
CA ILE A 81 14.88 -4.05 2.25
C ILE A 81 14.36 -3.27 1.05
N SER A 82 14.75 -2.01 0.86
CA SER A 82 14.22 -1.17 -0.24
C SER A 82 14.47 -1.74 -1.64
N PRO A 83 15.66 -2.30 -1.96
CA PRO A 83 15.88 -2.94 -3.26
C PRO A 83 15.06 -4.24 -3.44
N LEU A 84 14.93 -5.04 -2.38
CA LEU A 84 14.12 -6.27 -2.41
C LEU A 84 12.66 -5.95 -2.72
N PHE A 85 12.21 -4.81 -2.21
CA PHE A 85 10.92 -4.25 -2.51
C PHE A 85 10.81 -3.81 -3.96
N SER A 86 11.72 -2.97 -4.48
CA SER A 86 11.66 -2.51 -5.89
C SER A 86 11.60 -3.65 -6.89
N ASP A 87 12.33 -4.74 -6.64
CA ASP A 87 12.37 -5.93 -7.51
C ASP A 87 11.02 -6.66 -7.60
N GLN A 88 10.11 -6.41 -6.66
CA GLN A 88 8.81 -7.06 -6.58
C GLN A 88 7.65 -6.18 -7.04
N TRP A 89 7.88 -4.91 -7.40
CA TRP A 89 6.79 -3.99 -7.77
C TRP A 89 6.02 -4.47 -9.00
N CYS A 90 6.71 -5.07 -9.97
CA CYS A 90 6.09 -5.67 -11.16
C CYS A 90 5.18 -6.87 -10.85
N ASN A 91 5.35 -7.50 -9.69
CA ASN A 91 4.57 -8.66 -9.27
C ASN A 91 3.31 -8.27 -8.49
N ILE A 92 3.20 -7.03 -8.03
CA ILE A 92 2.02 -6.51 -7.34
C ILE A 92 0.81 -6.62 -8.28
N LYS A 93 -0.32 -7.07 -7.73
CA LYS A 93 -1.58 -7.20 -8.46
C LYS A 93 -2.60 -6.21 -7.92
N ALA A 94 -3.43 -5.68 -8.80
CA ALA A 94 -4.60 -4.92 -8.39
C ALA A 94 -5.54 -5.81 -7.54
N LEU A 95 -6.13 -5.23 -6.51
CA LEU A 95 -7.12 -5.91 -5.68
C LEU A 95 -8.42 -6.16 -6.47
N PRO A 96 -9.18 -7.22 -6.13
CA PRO A 96 -10.43 -7.53 -6.80
C PRO A 96 -11.40 -6.34 -6.83
N GLY A 97 -11.77 -5.91 -8.03
CA GLY A 97 -12.71 -4.80 -8.24
C GLY A 97 -12.07 -3.40 -8.29
N ALA A 98 -10.79 -3.22 -7.98
CA ALA A 98 -10.10 -1.93 -8.04
C ALA A 98 -10.21 -1.28 -9.43
N ASN A 99 -9.81 -2.01 -10.48
CA ASN A 99 -9.91 -1.53 -11.87
C ASN A 99 -11.36 -1.26 -12.29
N ARG A 100 -12.32 -2.07 -11.83
CA ARG A 100 -13.75 -1.86 -12.12
C ARG A 100 -14.24 -0.56 -11.47
N LEU A 101 -13.84 -0.28 -10.23
CA LEU A 101 -14.19 0.92 -9.49
C LEU A 101 -13.62 2.16 -10.17
N ILE A 102 -12.33 2.18 -10.49
CA ILE A 102 -11.66 3.30 -11.16
C ILE A 102 -12.34 3.61 -12.50
N LYS A 103 -12.59 2.58 -13.33
CA LYS A 103 -13.28 2.74 -14.61
C LYS A 103 -14.72 3.26 -14.45
N HIS A 104 -15.45 2.76 -13.44
CA HIS A 104 -16.80 3.21 -13.14
C HIS A 104 -16.83 4.69 -12.75
N LEU A 105 -16.00 5.09 -11.80
CA LEU A 105 -15.92 6.48 -11.33
C LEU A 105 -15.50 7.43 -12.47
N LYS A 106 -14.51 7.03 -13.28
CA LYS A 106 -14.07 7.76 -14.47
C LYS A 106 -15.21 7.93 -15.48
N SER A 107 -15.95 6.86 -15.79
CA SER A 107 -17.07 6.91 -16.74
C SER A 107 -18.24 7.81 -16.29
N HIS A 108 -18.38 8.04 -14.98
CA HIS A 108 -19.41 8.91 -14.42
C HIS A 108 -18.90 10.34 -14.14
N GLY A 109 -17.67 10.67 -14.56
CA GLY A 109 -17.06 11.98 -14.35
C GLY A 109 -16.86 12.33 -12.87
N ALA A 110 -16.73 11.33 -11.99
CA ALA A 110 -16.48 11.56 -10.58
C ALA A 110 -15.00 11.97 -10.38
N PRO A 111 -14.69 13.13 -9.77
CA PRO A 111 -13.32 13.52 -9.46
C PRO A 111 -12.67 12.52 -8.49
N MET A 112 -11.45 12.10 -8.80
CA MET A 112 -10.68 11.16 -8.00
C MET A 112 -9.28 11.69 -7.72
N ALA A 113 -8.74 11.35 -6.55
CA ALA A 113 -7.35 11.55 -6.20
C ALA A 113 -6.79 10.30 -5.50
N LEU A 114 -5.47 10.11 -5.59
CA LEU A 114 -4.75 9.06 -4.87
C LEU A 114 -4.07 9.69 -3.64
N ALA A 115 -4.17 9.02 -2.49
CA ALA A 115 -3.43 9.32 -1.27
C ALA A 115 -2.59 8.10 -0.89
N SER A 116 -1.31 8.30 -0.55
CA SER A 116 -0.45 7.21 -0.11
C SER A 116 0.72 7.76 0.70
N ASN A 117 1.15 6.99 1.70
CA ASN A 117 2.36 7.25 2.48
C ASN A 117 3.64 6.73 1.78
N SER A 118 3.50 6.08 0.63
CA SER A 118 4.62 5.68 -0.20
C SER A 118 5.31 6.92 -0.82
N PRO A 119 6.64 6.92 -0.96
CA PRO A 119 7.35 7.90 -1.78
C PRO A 119 6.81 7.93 -3.21
N ARG A 120 6.85 9.10 -3.85
CA ARG A 120 6.30 9.30 -5.19
C ARG A 120 6.85 8.31 -6.22
N GLU A 121 8.16 8.09 -6.21
CA GLU A 121 8.83 7.15 -7.12
C GLU A 121 8.28 5.71 -6.97
N ASN A 122 8.01 5.29 -5.73
CA ASN A 122 7.40 3.99 -5.46
C ASN A 122 5.95 3.93 -5.94
N ILE A 123 5.17 5.01 -5.78
CA ILE A 123 3.81 5.09 -6.30
C ILE A 123 3.83 4.93 -7.82
N GLU A 124 4.66 5.73 -8.51
CA GLU A 124 4.77 5.72 -9.97
C GLU A 124 5.24 4.36 -10.50
N ALA A 125 6.23 3.74 -9.84
CA ALA A 125 6.68 2.40 -10.19
C ALA A 125 5.57 1.35 -10.03
N LYS A 126 4.86 1.35 -8.89
CA LYS A 126 3.75 0.40 -8.62
C LYS A 126 2.64 0.51 -9.67
N ILE A 127 2.19 1.74 -9.96
CA ILE A 127 1.07 1.95 -10.90
C ILE A 127 1.46 1.71 -12.36
N SER A 128 2.76 1.79 -12.71
CA SER A 128 3.23 1.60 -14.09
C SER A 128 2.91 0.22 -14.68
N PHE A 129 2.62 -0.77 -13.83
CA PHE A 129 2.25 -2.14 -14.21
C PHE A 129 0.73 -2.38 -14.29
N HIS A 130 -0.11 -1.34 -14.21
CA HIS A 130 -1.56 -1.45 -14.15
C HIS A 130 -2.30 -0.55 -15.15
N ASP A 131 -3.23 -1.13 -15.91
CA ASP A 131 -4.02 -0.44 -16.95
C ASP A 131 -5.32 0.22 -16.43
N GLY A 132 -5.42 0.45 -15.11
CA GLY A 132 -6.63 0.91 -14.43
C GLY A 132 -6.84 2.42 -14.51
#